data_AF-A0AB34JUK5-F1
#
_entry.id   AF-A0AB34JUK5-F1
#
_cell.length_a   1.000
_cell.length_b   1.000
_cell.length_c   1.000
_cell.angle_alpha   90.00
_cell.angle_beta   90.00
_cell.angle_gamma   90.00
#
_symmetry.space_group_name_H-M   'P 1'
#
loop_
_entity.id
_entity.type
_entity.pdbx_description
1 polymer ?
#
loop_
_entity_poly.entity_id
_entity_poly.type
_entity_poly.pdbx_seq_one_letter_code
_entity_poly.pdbx_strand_id
1 'polypeptide(L)'
;MVITVWVQLLRGGQGIGTPSKIKLNDGSDVDDLRKAVKVEFSNQLQTYDAAQLNVSTARESSEYLELDQTLNGLQTSPRAPLFVHAPALAGGSEQLDVEIERLKELRLTEEARAEQAKAKARAEEAKARAEEATRDRVVVEARSKGVRGVSLTPSELCQAMEKVGKQVQHWFDSWDLQFNDVKVTVDEKMKPKKFEVDAAKKDAFFTQQDLNEKLVQAAWSCTFSSVFELAASQSIFWVDTHTKAWLNQPNGEEKNGKKPGAVAMGRIHGTLDAHFVIAFHDNKDSCNGKFTQDDRGKVFAYCVLVLEFYQQTRPFMPCSLFDGKYSQCFRVVRSRVPGHHPYYAEWSPVLDLSIREDAQRYAGFLLDRAGSGYRLSEIHPDADNMIGRGATSVVFSHTSDENCVIKVAYSRFNLSKERSVLKRIEGRSGILRLHEQDKDDDPCCLLLTPKLEAFVNLKQLLPLLVTLIDEQGQLRQLHTLGFVHCDVRPPNIMKATGNRRAALVDFGAVRTTEECTQYTHGALAFASPRVRSAYSHERAIRMLPTDDMVSFALCAIALYHNCVDDERLHTGIVAEIEECWDEVTKLSKFAADTLRLCSDNPPNYEAVCKHLTESIVAATPE
;
A
#
# COMPACT_ATOMS: atom_id res chain seq x y z
N MET A 1 25.31 39.32 12.99
CA MET A 1 26.53 39.10 12.16
C MET A 1 26.72 40.28 11.20
N VAL A 2 27.91 40.54 10.66
CA VAL A 2 28.12 41.60 9.66
C VAL A 2 28.58 40.96 8.37
N ILE A 3 27.80 41.11 7.31
CA ILE A 3 28.11 40.59 5.98
C ILE A 3 28.94 41.64 5.24
N THR A 4 30.00 41.17 4.59
CA THR A 4 30.85 42.01 3.76
C THR A 4 30.63 41.65 2.30
N VAL A 5 30.30 42.66 1.50
CA VAL A 5 30.18 42.57 0.05
C VAL A 5 31.17 43.50 -0.62
N TRP A 6 31.75 43.06 -1.73
CA TRP A 6 32.58 43.88 -2.60
C TRP A 6 31.77 44.30 -3.80
N VAL A 7 31.77 45.60 -4.10
CA VAL A 7 30.98 46.19 -5.18
C VAL A 7 31.87 47.02 -6.09
N GLN A 8 31.78 46.81 -7.40
CA GLN A 8 32.52 47.61 -8.38
C GLN A 8 31.58 48.14 -9.46
N LEU A 9 31.72 49.42 -9.82
CA LEU A 9 31.01 50.02 -10.96
C LEU A 9 31.59 49.50 -12.27
N LEU A 10 30.75 49.26 -13.26
CA LEU A 10 31.18 48.90 -14.62
C LEU A 10 30.68 49.92 -15.65
N ARG A 11 31.52 50.24 -16.65
CA ARG A 11 31.14 50.96 -17.88
C ARG A 11 31.39 50.07 -19.08
N GLY A 12 30.35 49.75 -19.84
CA GLY A 12 30.48 48.86 -20.98
C GLY A 12 31.08 47.49 -20.61
N GLY A 13 30.77 46.98 -19.41
CA GLY A 13 31.31 45.71 -18.90
C GLY A 13 32.72 45.78 -18.31
N GLN A 14 33.42 46.92 -18.37
CA GLN A 14 34.73 47.09 -17.74
C GLN A 14 34.62 47.78 -16.38
N GLY A 15 35.32 47.25 -15.38
CA GLY A 15 35.38 47.83 -14.04
C GLY A 15 35.98 49.23 -14.03
N ILE A 16 35.23 50.19 -13.48
CA ILE A 16 35.68 51.56 -13.24
C ILE A 16 36.13 51.66 -11.79
N GLY A 17 37.40 52.01 -11.58
CA GLY A 17 37.98 52.13 -10.25
C GLY A 17 38.13 50.79 -9.53
N THR A 18 38.57 50.84 -8.28
CA THR A 18 38.73 49.64 -7.44
C THR A 18 37.40 49.23 -6.79
N PRO A 19 37.12 47.93 -6.61
CA PRO A 19 35.94 47.48 -5.86
C PRO A 19 35.93 48.09 -4.44
N SER A 20 34.79 48.66 -4.04
CA SER A 20 34.57 49.14 -2.68
C SER A 20 33.96 48.06 -1.81
N LYS A 21 34.34 48.06 -0.54
CA LYS A 21 33.85 47.11 0.46
C LYS A 21 32.68 47.73 1.21
N ILE A 22 31.49 47.16 1.07
CA ILE A 22 30.29 47.58 1.80
C ILE A 22 30.00 46.54 2.89
N LYS A 23 29.80 47.03 4.12
CA LYS A 23 29.41 46.20 5.27
C LYS A 23 27.92 46.35 5.52
N LEU A 24 27.22 45.23 5.59
CA LEU A 24 25.80 45.15 5.89
C LEU A 24 25.58 44.37 7.18
N ASN A 25 24.54 44.73 7.91
CA ASN A 25 24.17 43.98 9.12
C ASN A 25 23.47 42.67 8.73
N ASP A 26 23.46 41.72 9.66
CA ASP A 26 22.69 40.49 9.53
C ASP A 26 21.22 40.81 9.26
N GLY A 27 20.63 40.12 8.29
CA GLY A 27 19.24 40.37 7.87
C GLY A 27 19.03 41.62 7.02
N SER A 28 20.10 42.29 6.57
CA SER A 28 19.97 43.37 5.58
C SER A 28 19.50 42.80 4.25
N ASP A 29 18.62 43.52 3.57
CA ASP A 29 18.05 43.10 2.29
C ASP A 29 18.71 43.83 1.09
N VAL A 30 18.14 43.62 -0.10
CA VAL A 30 18.62 44.21 -1.35
C VAL A 30 18.50 45.74 -1.34
N ASP A 31 17.59 46.30 -0.57
CA ASP A 31 17.34 47.74 -0.53
C ASP A 31 18.34 48.45 0.37
N ASP A 32 18.71 47.80 1.48
CA ASP A 32 19.83 48.20 2.30
C ASP A 32 21.13 48.21 1.50
N LEU A 33 21.37 47.18 0.67
CA LEU A 33 22.51 47.14 -0.25
C LEU A 33 22.45 48.28 -1.27
N ARG A 34 21.30 48.51 -1.92
CA ARG A 34 21.12 49.61 -2.90
C ARG A 34 21.37 50.97 -2.27
N LYS A 35 20.89 51.19 -1.05
CA LYS A 35 21.09 52.44 -0.31
C LYS A 35 22.56 52.62 0.04
N ALA A 36 23.23 51.57 0.51
CA ALA A 36 24.66 51.61 0.81
C ALA A 36 25.50 51.90 -0.45
N VAL A 37 25.18 51.28 -1.59
CA VAL A 37 25.85 51.54 -2.87
C VAL A 37 25.62 52.97 -3.35
N LYS A 38 24.39 53.51 -3.22
CA LYS A 38 24.11 54.91 -3.59
C LYS A 38 24.90 55.89 -2.74
N VAL A 39 25.13 55.60 -1.46
CA VAL A 39 25.95 56.43 -0.58
C VAL A 39 27.42 56.33 -0.97
N GLU A 40 27.94 55.10 -1.09
CA GLU A 40 29.33 54.81 -1.40
C GLU A 40 29.77 55.39 -2.75
N PHE A 41 28.92 55.29 -3.77
CA PHE A 41 29.21 55.74 -5.12
C PHE A 41 28.48 57.04 -5.51
N SER A 42 27.98 57.80 -4.53
CA SER A 42 27.14 58.99 -4.75
C SER A 42 27.75 60.01 -5.72
N ASN A 43 29.05 60.30 -5.59
CA ASN A 43 29.76 61.24 -6.46
C ASN A 43 29.98 60.68 -7.88
N GLN A 44 30.23 59.36 -8.02
CA GLN A 44 30.42 58.76 -9.34
C GLN A 44 29.09 58.60 -10.08
N LEU A 45 28.02 58.19 -9.39
CA LEU A 45 26.71 57.96 -9.98
C LEU A 45 26.04 59.25 -10.49
N GLN A 46 26.41 60.43 -9.96
CA GLN A 46 25.92 61.72 -10.49
C GLN A 46 26.43 62.04 -11.91
N THR A 47 27.51 61.39 -12.35
CA THR A 47 28.12 61.62 -13.67
C THR A 47 27.70 60.60 -14.74
N TYR A 48 26.81 59.66 -14.41
CA TYR A 48 26.42 58.57 -15.30
C TYR A 48 24.90 58.37 -15.34
N ASP A 49 24.33 58.30 -16.55
CA ASP A 49 22.89 58.05 -16.74
C ASP A 49 22.49 56.60 -16.38
N ALA A 50 23.44 55.67 -16.39
CA ALA A 50 23.26 54.28 -15.96
C ALA A 50 24.60 53.64 -15.53
N ALA A 51 24.56 52.72 -14.57
CA ALA A 51 25.73 51.96 -14.12
C ALA A 51 25.38 50.49 -13.86
N GLN A 52 26.34 49.60 -14.12
CA GLN A 52 26.26 48.18 -13.76
C GLN A 52 27.14 47.91 -12.55
N LEU A 53 26.76 46.92 -11.73
CA LEU A 53 27.47 46.57 -10.50
C LEU A 53 27.86 45.11 -10.53
N ASN A 54 29.10 44.81 -10.16
CA ASN A 54 29.55 43.47 -9.84
C ASN A 54 29.58 43.31 -8.31
N VAL A 55 28.89 42.29 -7.77
CA VAL A 55 28.80 42.06 -6.32
C VAL A 55 29.33 40.66 -5.99
N SER A 56 30.28 40.59 -5.05
CA SER A 56 30.80 39.32 -4.56
C SER A 56 30.92 39.29 -3.03
N THR A 57 30.58 38.14 -2.44
CA THR A 57 30.72 37.88 -0.99
C THR A 57 31.96 37.03 -0.73
N ALA A 58 32.71 37.35 0.32
CA ALA A 58 33.85 36.54 0.75
C ALA A 58 33.38 35.38 1.64
N ARG A 59 32.71 34.38 1.06
CA ARG A 59 32.55 33.04 1.63
C ARG A 59 32.52 32.01 0.50
N GLU A 60 33.25 30.92 0.72
CA GLU A 60 33.44 29.80 -0.20
C GLU A 60 32.11 29.16 -0.60
N SER A 61 32.03 28.70 -1.86
CA SER A 61 30.88 28.09 -2.56
C SER A 61 29.77 29.06 -3.02
N SER A 62 29.51 29.00 -4.33
CA SER A 62 28.42 29.69 -5.02
C SER A 62 27.08 29.00 -4.72
N GLU A 63 26.32 29.51 -3.75
CA GLU A 63 24.89 29.26 -3.65
C GLU A 63 24.12 30.45 -4.23
N TYR A 64 23.19 30.14 -5.13
CA TYR A 64 22.32 31.10 -5.79
C TYR A 64 21.16 31.46 -4.87
N LEU A 65 21.02 32.74 -4.53
CA LEU A 65 19.81 33.28 -3.90
C LEU A 65 18.93 33.91 -4.99
N GLU A 66 17.85 33.22 -5.35
CA GLU A 66 16.71 33.84 -6.04
C GLU A 66 15.92 34.68 -5.03
N LEU A 67 15.77 35.97 -5.31
CA LEU A 67 14.93 36.87 -4.52
C LEU A 67 13.90 37.50 -5.44
N ASP A 68 12.71 36.90 -5.40
CA ASP A 68 11.51 37.36 -6.06
C ASP A 68 10.82 38.40 -5.14
N GLN A 69 11.12 39.68 -5.33
CA GLN A 69 10.18 40.79 -5.06
C GLN A 69 10.72 42.15 -5.53
N THR A 70 9.79 42.94 -6.06
CA THR A 70 10.00 44.18 -6.81
C THR A 70 10.10 45.38 -5.86
N LEU A 71 11.19 46.14 -5.95
CA LEU A 71 11.15 47.56 -5.58
C LEU A 71 10.65 48.37 -6.79
N ASN A 72 9.35 48.61 -6.83
CA ASN A 72 8.76 49.58 -7.75
C ASN A 72 8.92 50.99 -7.20
N GLY A 73 9.41 51.88 -8.05
CA GLY A 73 9.45 53.31 -7.79
C GLY A 73 10.28 54.13 -8.76
N LEU A 74 10.28 53.82 -10.07
CA LEU A 74 10.54 54.78 -11.15
C LEU A 74 10.24 54.13 -12.53
N GLN A 75 9.04 54.43 -13.03
CA GLN A 75 8.54 54.26 -14.42
C GLN A 75 9.29 55.24 -15.37
N THR A 76 9.45 55.09 -16.70
CA THR A 76 8.93 54.22 -17.79
C THR A 76 9.94 54.31 -18.96
N SER A 77 10.25 53.25 -19.70
CA SER A 77 9.73 52.98 -21.07
C SER A 77 10.46 51.76 -21.66
N PRO A 78 9.79 50.92 -22.49
CA PRO A 78 10.14 49.52 -22.68
C PRO A 78 10.93 49.30 -23.98
N ARG A 79 12.16 48.78 -23.87
CA ARG A 79 12.84 47.89 -24.83
C ARG A 79 14.30 47.66 -24.41
N ALA A 80 14.55 46.55 -23.73
CA ALA A 80 15.73 45.66 -23.82
C ALA A 80 16.05 44.99 -22.45
N PRO A 81 16.32 43.68 -22.41
CA PRO A 81 16.77 42.97 -21.20
C PRO A 81 18.26 43.20 -20.92
N LEU A 82 18.66 43.19 -19.63
CA LEU A 82 20.06 43.25 -19.21
C LEU A 82 20.64 41.83 -19.13
N PHE A 83 21.71 41.57 -19.87
CA PHE A 83 22.41 40.28 -19.89
C PHE A 83 23.58 40.25 -18.90
N VAL A 84 23.72 39.13 -18.19
CA VAL A 84 24.96 38.75 -17.48
C VAL A 84 25.78 37.89 -18.46
N HIS A 85 26.88 38.42 -18.98
CA HIS A 85 27.84 37.66 -19.78
C HIS A 85 29.21 37.64 -19.11
N ALA A 86 29.80 36.43 -19.02
CA ALA A 86 31.20 36.22 -18.70
C ALA A 86 32.09 36.60 -19.91
N PRO A 87 33.31 37.13 -19.70
CA PRO A 87 34.16 37.55 -20.81
C PRO A 87 34.89 36.36 -21.46
N ALA A 88 34.89 36.33 -22.80
CA ALA A 88 35.84 35.56 -23.60
C ALA A 88 37.19 36.30 -23.62
N LEU A 89 38.27 35.61 -23.26
CA LEU A 89 39.63 36.10 -23.40
C LEU A 89 40.12 35.85 -24.82
N ALA A 90 40.59 36.91 -25.47
CA ALA A 90 41.36 36.83 -26.70
C ALA A 90 42.83 37.15 -26.39
N GLY A 91 43.73 36.26 -26.82
CA GLY A 91 45.09 36.63 -27.21
C GLY A 91 46.23 36.03 -26.40
N GLY A 92 46.70 34.86 -26.83
CA GLY A 92 48.14 34.61 -27.02
C GLY A 92 48.86 33.75 -25.99
N SER A 93 48.84 32.43 -26.19
CA SER A 93 50.05 31.58 -26.17
C SER A 93 49.62 30.14 -26.43
N GLU A 94 49.87 29.60 -27.63
CA GLU A 94 49.57 28.20 -27.98
C GLU A 94 50.23 27.20 -27.00
N GLN A 95 51.29 27.59 -26.28
CA GLN A 95 51.88 26.77 -25.22
C GLN A 95 51.09 26.82 -23.91
N LEU A 96 50.43 27.94 -23.61
CA LEU A 96 49.59 28.10 -22.43
C LEU A 96 48.23 27.43 -22.63
N ASP A 97 47.66 27.48 -23.85
CA ASP A 97 46.38 26.82 -24.17
C ASP A 97 46.51 25.29 -24.13
N VAL A 98 47.62 24.74 -24.59
CA VAL A 98 47.91 23.30 -24.48
C VAL A 98 48.11 22.89 -23.01
N GLU A 99 48.81 23.69 -22.20
CA GLU A 99 49.01 23.39 -20.78
C GLU A 99 47.73 23.60 -19.95
N ILE A 100 46.89 24.58 -20.32
CA ILE A 100 45.57 24.80 -19.71
C ILE A 100 44.62 23.67 -20.05
N GLU A 101 44.57 23.20 -21.30
CA GLU A 101 43.75 22.03 -21.64
C GLU A 101 44.27 20.77 -20.97
N ARG A 102 45.60 20.58 -20.90
CA ARG A 102 46.19 19.48 -20.14
C ARG A 102 45.85 19.53 -18.65
N LEU A 103 45.85 20.72 -18.03
CA LEU A 103 45.48 20.92 -16.62
C LEU A 103 43.97 20.79 -16.39
N LYS A 104 43.13 21.20 -17.35
CA LYS A 104 41.68 20.96 -17.32
C LYS A 104 41.36 19.48 -17.44
N GLU A 105 42.01 18.76 -18.36
CA GLU A 105 41.89 17.30 -18.46
C GLU A 105 42.37 16.61 -17.19
N LEU A 106 43.52 17.00 -16.63
CA LEU A 106 44.01 16.47 -15.35
C LEU A 106 43.02 16.72 -14.22
N ARG A 107 42.45 17.93 -14.13
CA ARG A 107 41.48 18.29 -13.10
C ARG A 107 40.13 17.60 -13.29
N LEU A 108 39.64 17.47 -14.53
CA LEU A 108 38.47 16.64 -14.87
C LEU A 108 38.72 15.17 -14.52
N THR A 109 39.95 14.68 -14.73
CA THR A 109 40.33 13.30 -14.39
C THR A 109 40.44 13.11 -12.87
N GLU A 110 40.94 14.11 -12.14
CA GLU A 110 41.03 14.11 -10.67
C GLU A 110 39.65 14.26 -10.02
N GLU A 111 38.79 15.14 -10.53
CA GLU A 111 37.41 15.30 -10.09
C GLU A 111 36.58 14.04 -10.41
N ALA A 112 36.77 13.44 -11.60
CA ALA A 112 36.15 12.16 -11.95
C ALA A 112 36.66 11.01 -11.07
N ARG A 113 37.95 10.97 -10.73
CA ARG A 113 38.52 9.99 -9.78
C ARG A 113 38.02 10.22 -8.36
N ALA A 114 37.87 11.47 -7.94
CA ALA A 114 37.33 11.83 -6.63
C ALA A 114 35.86 11.46 -6.51
N GLU A 115 35.05 11.68 -7.56
CA GLU A 115 33.66 11.25 -7.58
C GLU A 115 33.51 9.74 -7.77
N GLN A 116 34.39 9.08 -8.52
CA GLN A 116 34.44 7.62 -8.57
C GLN A 116 34.81 7.03 -7.20
N ALA A 117 35.72 7.66 -6.46
CA ALA A 117 36.09 7.24 -5.11
C ALA A 117 34.95 7.47 -4.11
N LYS A 118 34.24 8.61 -4.17
CA LYS A 118 33.05 8.86 -3.36
C LYS A 118 31.89 7.93 -3.72
N ALA A 119 31.66 7.67 -5.00
CA ALA A 119 30.67 6.71 -5.48
C ALA A 119 31.01 5.29 -5.01
N LYS A 120 32.29 4.90 -5.08
CA LYS A 120 32.77 3.62 -4.55
C LYS A 120 32.62 3.53 -3.03
N ALA A 121 32.93 4.60 -2.29
CA ALA A 121 32.73 4.64 -0.85
C ALA A 121 31.24 4.54 -0.46
N ARG A 122 30.36 5.25 -1.19
CA ARG A 122 28.91 5.14 -1.02
C ARG A 122 28.38 3.76 -1.41
N ALA A 123 28.93 3.14 -2.44
CA ALA A 123 28.58 1.79 -2.86
C ALA A 123 29.04 0.74 -1.83
N GLU A 124 30.24 0.87 -1.27
CA GLU A 124 30.71 -0.01 -0.18
C GLU A 124 29.92 0.22 1.11
N GLU A 125 29.54 1.47 1.44
CA GLU A 125 28.66 1.74 2.58
C GLU A 125 27.25 1.21 2.35
N ALA A 126 26.69 1.35 1.15
CA ALA A 126 25.40 0.78 0.77
C ALA A 126 25.45 -0.75 0.76
N LYS A 127 26.56 -1.35 0.29
CA LYS A 127 26.80 -2.78 0.34
C LYS A 127 26.95 -3.28 1.77
N ALA A 128 27.66 -2.56 2.64
CA ALA A 128 27.78 -2.89 4.06
C ALA A 128 26.42 -2.79 4.77
N ARG A 129 25.61 -1.76 4.47
CA ARG A 129 24.24 -1.62 4.96
C ARG A 129 23.31 -2.68 4.39
N ALA A 130 23.49 -3.09 3.14
CA ALA A 130 22.72 -4.17 2.52
C ALA A 130 23.10 -5.54 3.08
N GLU A 131 24.38 -5.78 3.36
CA GLU A 131 24.88 -7.00 4.02
C GLU A 131 24.48 -7.04 5.50
N GLU A 132 24.44 -5.89 6.17
CA GLU A 132 23.90 -5.74 7.53
C GLU A 132 22.38 -5.92 7.53
N ALA A 133 21.66 -5.32 6.59
CA ALA A 133 20.22 -5.53 6.41
C ALA A 133 19.91 -6.96 5.99
N THR A 134 20.78 -7.63 5.24
CA THR A 134 20.66 -9.05 4.89
C THR A 134 20.97 -9.93 6.11
N ARG A 135 21.97 -9.58 6.93
CA ARG A 135 22.22 -10.25 8.22
C ARG A 135 21.06 -10.05 9.18
N ASP A 136 20.51 -8.85 9.27
CA ASP A 136 19.34 -8.52 10.09
C ASP A 136 18.09 -9.17 9.53
N ARG A 137 17.92 -9.25 8.21
CA ARG A 137 16.86 -10.00 7.55
C ARG A 137 17.03 -11.49 7.76
N VAL A 138 18.24 -12.05 7.77
CA VAL A 138 18.51 -13.45 8.13
C VAL A 138 18.28 -13.70 9.62
N VAL A 139 18.53 -12.73 10.49
CA VAL A 139 18.21 -12.78 11.94
C VAL A 139 16.71 -12.62 12.17
N VAL A 140 16.02 -11.78 11.40
CA VAL A 140 14.56 -11.60 11.41
C VAL A 140 13.87 -12.78 10.75
N GLU A 141 14.44 -13.38 9.70
CA GLU A 141 14.00 -14.64 9.07
C GLU A 141 14.32 -15.84 9.96
N ALA A 142 15.41 -15.83 10.72
CA ALA A 142 15.67 -16.82 11.77
C ALA A 142 14.72 -16.64 12.96
N ARG A 143 14.30 -15.40 13.27
CA ARG A 143 13.28 -15.07 14.27
C ARG A 143 11.84 -15.27 13.76
N SER A 144 11.57 -15.16 12.46
CA SER A 144 10.26 -15.37 11.83
C SER A 144 10.06 -16.83 11.36
N LYS A 145 11.17 -17.56 11.13
CA LYS A 145 11.24 -19.02 11.32
C LYS A 145 10.83 -19.40 12.74
N GLY A 146 10.74 -18.46 13.69
CA GLY A 146 10.13 -18.63 15.01
C GLY A 146 8.61 -18.83 15.02
N VAL A 147 7.89 -18.59 13.91
CA VAL A 147 6.53 -19.16 13.72
C VAL A 147 6.61 -20.65 13.35
N ARG A 148 7.78 -21.11 12.86
CA ARG A 148 8.16 -22.52 12.62
C ARG A 148 9.14 -23.04 13.69
N GLY A 149 8.81 -22.92 14.98
CA GLY A 149 9.45 -23.76 16.01
C GLY A 149 10.25 -23.10 17.12
N VAL A 150 9.93 -21.85 17.51
CA VAL A 150 10.12 -21.46 18.92
C VAL A 150 8.73 -21.28 19.52
N SER A 151 8.35 -22.23 20.36
CA SER A 151 7.07 -22.30 21.07
C SER A 151 6.97 -21.18 22.10
N LEU A 152 6.82 -19.91 21.66
CA LEU A 152 6.43 -18.86 22.59
C LEU A 152 5.14 -19.31 23.26
N THR A 153 5.21 -19.47 24.57
CA THR A 153 4.02 -19.61 25.39
C THR A 153 3.15 -18.37 25.17
N PRO A 154 1.82 -18.47 25.41
CA PRO A 154 0.96 -17.30 25.30
C PRO A 154 1.48 -16.11 26.12
N SER A 155 1.99 -16.36 27.32
CA SER A 155 2.59 -15.33 28.17
C SER A 155 3.80 -14.64 27.54
N GLU A 156 4.72 -15.38 26.90
CA GLU A 156 5.88 -14.80 26.21
C GLU A 156 5.47 -14.01 24.96
N LEU A 157 4.46 -14.49 24.22
CA LEU A 157 3.89 -13.75 23.08
C LEU A 157 3.28 -12.42 23.54
N CYS A 158 2.52 -12.45 24.64
CA CYS A 158 1.95 -11.24 25.23
C CYS A 158 3.04 -10.24 25.59
N GLN A 159 4.10 -10.67 26.30
CA GLN A 159 5.22 -9.80 26.66
C GLN A 159 5.91 -9.20 25.43
N ALA A 160 6.15 -10.00 24.39
CA ALA A 160 6.78 -9.53 23.15
C ALA A 160 5.94 -8.44 22.45
N MET A 161 4.62 -8.63 22.40
CA MET A 161 3.70 -7.70 21.74
C MET A 161 3.40 -6.46 22.57
N GLU A 162 3.35 -6.57 23.90
CA GLU A 162 3.11 -5.43 24.80
C GLU A 162 4.34 -4.55 24.98
N LYS A 163 5.56 -5.10 24.87
CA LYS A 163 6.81 -4.32 25.00
C LYS A 163 6.89 -3.14 24.03
N VAL A 164 6.30 -3.29 22.84
CA VAL A 164 6.27 -2.27 21.78
C VAL A 164 4.87 -1.65 21.65
N GLY A 165 3.90 -2.26 22.33
CA GLY A 165 2.51 -1.83 22.36
C GLY A 165 2.29 -0.62 23.24
N LYS A 166 1.10 -0.02 23.12
CA LYS A 166 0.71 1.14 23.91
C LYS A 166 -0.75 1.01 24.36
N GLN A 167 -1.03 1.57 25.53
CA GLN A 167 -2.41 1.78 25.94
C GLN A 167 -3.03 2.93 25.13
N VAL A 168 -4.28 2.77 24.70
CA VAL A 168 -4.96 3.72 23.84
C VAL A 168 -6.36 4.01 24.38
N GLN A 169 -6.70 5.29 24.53
CA GLN A 169 -8.03 5.75 25.00
C GLN A 169 -8.98 6.16 23.86
N HIS A 170 -8.45 6.63 22.72
CA HIS A 170 -9.23 7.29 21.65
C HIS A 170 -10.03 6.33 20.74
N TRP A 171 -10.18 5.06 21.11
CA TRP A 171 -10.89 4.10 20.26
C TRP A 171 -12.40 4.23 20.27
N PHE A 172 -12.95 5.01 21.21
CA PHE A 172 -14.37 4.99 21.55
C PHE A 172 -15.06 6.33 21.32
N ASP A 173 -14.45 7.25 20.59
CA ASP A 173 -15.06 8.53 20.30
C ASP A 173 -16.29 8.31 19.40
N SER A 174 -17.45 8.82 19.83
CA SER A 174 -18.75 8.91 19.13
C SER A 174 -19.70 7.70 19.10
N TRP A 175 -20.22 7.24 20.26
CA TRP A 175 -21.38 6.34 20.29
C TRP A 175 -22.36 6.71 21.40
N ASP A 176 -23.65 6.88 21.06
CA ASP A 176 -24.73 7.12 22.02
C ASP A 176 -25.72 5.93 21.97
N LEU A 177 -25.27 4.78 22.48
CA LEU A 177 -26.05 3.55 22.52
C LEU A 177 -26.74 3.40 23.90
N GLN A 178 -28.04 3.14 23.95
CA GLN A 178 -28.75 2.90 25.21
C GLN A 178 -28.87 1.39 25.49
N PHE A 179 -28.35 0.93 26.63
CA PHE A 179 -28.43 -0.45 27.12
C PHE A 179 -29.28 -0.51 28.38
N ASN A 180 -30.24 -1.44 28.49
CA ASN A 180 -31.02 -1.68 29.71
C ASN A 180 -31.19 -3.18 30.04
N ASP A 181 -30.87 -3.48 31.32
CA ASP A 181 -31.21 -4.53 32.31
C ASP A 181 -31.66 -5.96 31.92
N VAL A 182 -30.86 -6.98 32.33
CA VAL A 182 -31.30 -8.39 32.47
C VAL A 182 -30.65 -9.11 33.67
N LYS A 183 -31.39 -10.05 34.32
CA LYS A 183 -30.88 -11.01 35.33
C LYS A 183 -31.30 -12.46 35.01
N VAL A 184 -30.47 -13.44 35.40
CA VAL A 184 -30.64 -14.90 35.15
C VAL A 184 -30.64 -15.70 36.46
N THR A 185 -31.47 -16.76 36.57
CA THR A 185 -31.39 -17.74 37.67
C THR A 185 -31.27 -19.19 37.16
N VAL A 186 -30.32 -19.94 37.73
CA VAL A 186 -30.05 -21.37 37.46
C VAL A 186 -30.44 -22.25 38.66
N ASP A 187 -30.80 -23.52 38.40
CA ASP A 187 -31.29 -24.46 39.40
C ASP A 187 -30.18 -25.21 40.17
N GLU A 188 -30.61 -26.04 41.14
CA GLU A 188 -29.74 -26.85 42.02
C GLU A 188 -28.81 -27.84 41.29
N LYS A 189 -28.95 -28.01 39.96
CA LYS A 189 -28.09 -28.84 39.11
C LYS A 189 -27.39 -28.03 38.00
N MET A 190 -27.30 -26.70 38.13
CA MET A 190 -26.74 -25.78 37.11
C MET A 190 -27.50 -25.80 35.77
N LYS A 191 -28.80 -26.15 35.75
CA LYS A 191 -29.66 -25.97 34.57
C LYS A 191 -30.48 -24.67 34.71
N PRO A 192 -30.48 -23.76 33.72
CA PRO A 192 -31.27 -22.53 33.79
C PRO A 192 -32.77 -22.85 33.83
N LYS A 193 -33.49 -22.35 34.85
CA LYS A 193 -34.92 -22.68 35.08
C LYS A 193 -35.90 -21.55 34.75
N LYS A 194 -35.51 -20.27 34.84
CA LYS A 194 -36.32 -19.12 34.38
C LYS A 194 -35.54 -17.79 34.40
N PHE A 195 -35.85 -16.92 33.45
CA PHE A 195 -35.30 -15.57 33.27
C PHE A 195 -36.42 -14.55 33.49
N GLU A 196 -36.31 -13.64 34.47
CA GLU A 196 -37.25 -12.52 34.66
C GLU A 196 -36.47 -11.24 35.01
N VAL A 197 -36.78 -10.16 34.28
CA VAL A 197 -36.19 -8.82 34.42
C VAL A 197 -37.08 -7.98 35.33
N ASP A 198 -36.51 -7.45 36.42
CA ASP A 198 -37.20 -6.57 37.36
C ASP A 198 -36.73 -5.12 37.13
N ALA A 199 -37.67 -4.24 36.75
CA ALA A 199 -37.43 -2.85 36.33
C ALA A 199 -36.87 -1.92 37.42
N ALA A 200 -36.57 -2.42 38.62
CA ALA A 200 -36.09 -1.66 39.77
C ALA A 200 -34.58 -1.83 40.09
N LYS A 201 -33.80 -2.63 39.35
CA LYS A 201 -32.42 -3.01 39.77
C LYS A 201 -31.38 -2.96 38.64
N LYS A 202 -30.77 -1.77 38.46
CA LYS A 202 -29.58 -1.51 37.64
C LYS A 202 -28.31 -2.27 38.04
N ASP A 203 -28.22 -2.80 39.27
CA ASP A 203 -26.96 -3.31 39.85
C ASP A 203 -26.75 -4.83 39.73
N ALA A 204 -27.53 -5.53 38.91
CA ALA A 204 -27.76 -6.95 39.14
C ALA A 204 -26.74 -7.94 38.52
N PHE A 205 -25.97 -7.52 37.52
CA PHE A 205 -25.20 -8.43 36.66
C PHE A 205 -23.69 -8.19 36.73
N PHE A 206 -23.25 -6.94 36.50
CA PHE A 206 -21.84 -6.54 36.55
C PHE A 206 -21.28 -6.36 37.96
N THR A 207 -21.92 -6.92 38.98
CA THR A 207 -21.47 -6.84 40.38
C THR A 207 -21.08 -8.19 40.95
N GLN A 208 -21.37 -9.28 40.23
CA GLN A 208 -21.08 -10.64 40.66
C GLN A 208 -19.60 -10.96 40.44
N GLN A 209 -18.98 -11.57 41.45
CA GLN A 209 -17.59 -12.04 41.43
C GLN A 209 -17.58 -13.57 41.56
N ASP A 210 -16.44 -14.19 41.27
CA ASP A 210 -16.18 -15.62 41.42
C ASP A 210 -17.08 -16.53 40.57
N LEU A 211 -17.61 -16.01 39.47
CA LEU A 211 -18.32 -16.78 38.45
C LEU A 211 -17.34 -17.61 37.62
N ASN A 212 -17.70 -18.85 37.32
CA ASN A 212 -16.99 -19.64 36.33
C ASN A 212 -17.32 -19.20 34.89
N GLU A 213 -16.45 -19.54 33.95
CA GLU A 213 -16.50 -19.15 32.55
C GLU A 213 -17.84 -19.49 31.87
N LYS A 214 -18.45 -20.63 32.18
CA LYS A 214 -19.76 -21.01 31.60
C LYS A 214 -20.86 -20.06 32.01
N LEU A 215 -20.87 -19.64 33.28
CA LEU A 215 -21.81 -18.64 33.77
C LEU A 215 -21.52 -17.30 33.11
N VAL A 216 -20.25 -16.87 33.02
CA VAL A 216 -19.84 -15.63 32.35
C VAL A 216 -20.26 -15.61 30.86
N GLN A 217 -20.12 -16.73 30.14
CA GLN A 217 -20.54 -16.84 28.74
C GLN A 217 -22.06 -16.71 28.58
N ALA A 218 -22.86 -17.40 29.40
CA ALA A 218 -24.32 -17.32 29.34
C ALA A 218 -24.80 -15.89 29.67
N ALA A 219 -24.13 -15.31 30.64
CA ALA A 219 -24.33 -13.97 31.13
C ALA A 219 -24.03 -12.94 30.02
N TRP A 220 -22.85 -13.01 29.39
CA TRP A 220 -22.44 -12.14 28.28
C TRP A 220 -23.43 -12.21 27.10
N SER A 221 -23.82 -13.43 26.72
CA SER A 221 -24.76 -13.70 25.63
C SER A 221 -26.11 -13.01 25.84
N CYS A 222 -26.57 -12.98 27.10
CA CYS A 222 -27.83 -12.38 27.48
C CYS A 222 -27.75 -10.84 27.52
N THR A 223 -26.71 -10.30 28.15
CA THR A 223 -26.51 -8.86 28.36
C THR A 223 -26.30 -8.10 27.07
N PHE A 224 -25.55 -8.68 26.12
CA PHE A 224 -25.26 -8.06 24.83
C PHE A 224 -26.18 -8.59 23.71
N SER A 225 -27.29 -9.26 24.04
CA SER A 225 -28.25 -9.82 23.07
C SER A 225 -28.70 -8.79 22.02
N SER A 226 -29.09 -7.59 22.44
CA SER A 226 -29.46 -6.50 21.53
C SER A 226 -28.32 -6.00 20.65
N VAL A 227 -27.07 -6.04 21.14
CA VAL A 227 -25.87 -5.77 20.34
C VAL A 227 -25.69 -6.84 19.29
N PHE A 228 -25.86 -8.11 19.65
CA PHE A 228 -25.74 -9.22 18.72
C PHE A 228 -26.84 -9.20 17.65
N GLU A 229 -28.08 -8.84 18.02
CA GLU A 229 -29.17 -8.66 17.07
C GLU A 229 -28.89 -7.51 16.10
N LEU A 230 -28.46 -6.36 16.62
CA LEU A 230 -28.08 -5.22 15.79
C LEU A 230 -26.93 -5.58 14.84
N ALA A 231 -25.94 -6.29 15.33
CA ALA A 231 -24.83 -6.72 14.52
C ALA A 231 -25.19 -7.82 13.50
N ALA A 232 -26.10 -8.72 13.84
CA ALA A 232 -26.66 -9.70 12.90
C ALA A 232 -27.40 -9.01 11.75
N SER A 233 -28.13 -7.92 12.04
CA SER A 233 -28.73 -7.07 10.98
C SER A 233 -27.69 -6.39 10.07
N GLN A 234 -26.43 -6.36 10.50
CA GLN A 234 -25.28 -5.84 9.76
C GLN A 234 -24.41 -6.96 9.17
N SER A 235 -24.93 -8.19 9.11
CA SER A 235 -24.24 -9.41 8.65
C SER A 235 -22.98 -9.71 9.45
N ILE A 236 -23.06 -9.57 10.78
CA ILE A 236 -22.02 -9.97 11.73
C ILE A 236 -22.62 -11.00 12.67
N PHE A 237 -21.95 -12.15 12.77
CA PHE A 237 -22.41 -13.30 13.53
C PHE A 237 -21.35 -13.76 14.53
N TRP A 238 -21.80 -14.15 15.72
CA TRP A 238 -20.93 -14.70 16.75
C TRP A 238 -21.01 -16.21 16.69
N VAL A 239 -19.85 -16.83 16.63
CA VAL A 239 -19.71 -18.27 16.54
C VAL A 239 -18.86 -18.73 17.71
N ASP A 240 -19.47 -19.52 18.59
CA ASP A 240 -18.73 -20.25 19.62
C ASP A 240 -17.81 -21.28 18.95
N THR A 241 -16.51 -21.16 19.21
CA THR A 241 -15.50 -22.02 18.58
C THR A 241 -14.90 -23.07 19.50
N HIS A 242 -15.33 -23.15 20.77
CA HIS A 242 -14.79 -24.08 21.77
C HIS A 242 -14.89 -25.56 21.33
N THR A 243 -15.89 -25.90 20.53
CA THR A 243 -16.14 -27.27 20.07
C THR A 243 -15.65 -27.55 18.66
N LYS A 244 -15.22 -26.52 17.91
CA LYS A 244 -14.88 -26.62 16.48
C LYS A 244 -13.39 -26.38 16.28
N ALA A 245 -12.73 -27.28 15.55
CA ALA A 245 -11.37 -27.05 15.05
C ALA A 245 -11.49 -26.41 13.66
N TRP A 246 -10.93 -25.23 13.46
CA TRP A 246 -11.15 -24.47 12.21
C TRP A 246 -10.06 -23.45 11.89
N LEU A 247 -9.21 -23.08 12.86
CA LEU A 247 -7.98 -22.32 12.59
C LEU A 247 -6.84 -23.31 12.33
N ASN A 248 -6.54 -23.54 11.06
CA ASN A 248 -5.45 -24.39 10.62
C ASN A 248 -4.13 -23.58 10.51
N GLN A 249 -3.01 -24.18 10.87
CA GLN A 249 -1.70 -23.62 10.55
C GLN A 249 -1.29 -24.09 9.14
N PRO A 250 -0.66 -23.24 8.31
CA PRO A 250 -0.17 -23.69 7.02
C PRO A 250 0.97 -24.69 7.24
N ASN A 251 0.84 -25.86 6.64
CA ASN A 251 1.67 -27.08 6.74
C ASN A 251 1.20 -28.15 7.74
N GLY A 252 0.07 -27.96 8.44
CA GLY A 252 -0.53 -29.03 9.24
C GLY A 252 -1.57 -29.81 8.43
N GLU A 253 -1.44 -31.14 8.38
CA GLU A 253 -2.57 -32.05 8.13
C GLU A 253 -3.81 -31.55 8.91
N GLU A 254 -5.03 -31.86 8.46
CA GLU A 254 -6.31 -31.51 9.14
C GLU A 254 -6.31 -31.75 10.68
N LYS A 255 -5.38 -32.58 11.17
CA LYS A 255 -5.08 -32.87 12.57
C LYS A 255 -4.55 -31.69 13.42
N ASN A 256 -4.08 -30.60 12.82
CA ASN A 256 -3.52 -29.43 13.55
C ASN A 256 -4.49 -28.26 13.72
N GLY A 257 -5.77 -28.45 13.39
CA GLY A 257 -6.80 -27.43 13.62
C GLY A 257 -6.84 -27.05 15.09
N LYS A 258 -6.47 -25.79 15.40
CA LYS A 258 -6.67 -25.28 16.76
C LYS A 258 -8.17 -25.14 16.98
N LYS A 259 -8.60 -25.55 18.17
CA LYS A 259 -9.90 -25.22 18.76
C LYS A 259 -9.68 -23.98 19.60
N PRO A 260 -9.96 -22.78 19.09
CA PRO A 260 -9.81 -21.58 19.88
C PRO A 260 -10.80 -21.69 21.04
N GLY A 261 -10.33 -21.55 22.27
CA GLY A 261 -11.22 -21.42 23.42
C GLY A 261 -11.75 -19.99 23.44
N ALA A 262 -12.50 -19.61 22.41
CA ALA A 262 -12.94 -18.25 22.16
C ALA A 262 -14.21 -18.24 21.28
N VAL A 263 -14.88 -17.10 21.28
CA VAL A 263 -15.93 -16.74 20.34
C VAL A 263 -15.29 -15.98 19.17
N ALA A 264 -15.50 -16.47 17.95
CA ALA A 264 -15.12 -15.75 16.74
C ALA A 264 -16.32 -14.95 16.25
N MET A 265 -16.08 -13.71 15.84
CA MET A 265 -17.06 -12.90 15.12
C MET A 265 -16.77 -13.09 13.63
N GLY A 266 -17.78 -13.42 12.81
CA GLY A 266 -17.65 -13.64 11.37
C GLY A 266 -18.75 -12.94 10.58
N ARG A 267 -18.63 -12.87 9.24
CA ARG A 267 -19.62 -12.19 8.37
C ARG A 267 -20.59 -13.11 7.62
N ILE A 268 -20.31 -14.41 7.57
CA ILE A 268 -21.13 -15.38 6.87
C ILE A 268 -21.91 -16.17 7.93
N HIS A 269 -23.25 -16.09 7.87
CA HIS A 269 -24.10 -16.81 8.80
C HIS A 269 -23.85 -18.31 8.68
N GLY A 270 -23.56 -18.98 9.79
CA GLY A 270 -23.39 -20.44 9.84
C GLY A 270 -22.03 -20.98 9.35
N THR A 271 -21.20 -20.17 8.69
CA THR A 271 -19.90 -20.60 8.15
C THR A 271 -18.75 -19.96 8.92
N LEU A 272 -17.90 -20.80 9.52
CA LEU A 272 -16.75 -20.39 10.29
C LEU A 272 -15.49 -20.53 9.44
N ASP A 273 -15.24 -19.52 8.60
CA ASP A 273 -14.04 -19.42 7.76
C ASP A 273 -13.13 -18.29 8.27
N ALA A 274 -11.87 -18.65 8.53
CA ALA A 274 -10.81 -17.76 9.00
C ALA A 274 -10.60 -16.51 8.12
N HIS A 275 -10.95 -16.57 6.83
CA HIS A 275 -10.92 -15.42 5.94
C HIS A 275 -11.97 -14.35 6.26
N PHE A 276 -13.07 -14.77 6.91
CA PHE A 276 -14.19 -13.91 7.28
C PHE A 276 -14.26 -13.60 8.75
N VAL A 277 -13.31 -14.09 9.54
CA VAL A 277 -13.20 -13.75 10.95
C VAL A 277 -12.90 -12.29 11.05
N ILE A 278 -13.85 -11.61 11.64
CA ILE A 278 -13.72 -10.23 11.88
C ILE A 278 -12.93 -10.06 13.17
N ALA A 279 -13.42 -10.48 14.34
CA ALA A 279 -12.77 -10.28 15.63
C ALA A 279 -12.73 -11.58 16.46
N PHE A 280 -11.93 -11.58 17.52
CA PHE A 280 -12.01 -12.60 18.57
C PHE A 280 -12.54 -12.02 19.88
N HIS A 281 -13.29 -12.83 20.61
CA HIS A 281 -13.74 -12.53 21.95
C HIS A 281 -13.56 -13.76 22.81
N ASP A 282 -13.08 -13.60 24.03
CA ASP A 282 -12.84 -14.72 24.91
C ASP A 282 -13.37 -14.40 26.32
N ASN A 283 -14.16 -15.33 26.85
CA ASN A 283 -14.78 -15.23 28.16
C ASN A 283 -13.86 -15.91 29.18
N LYS A 284 -13.76 -15.34 30.36
CA LYS A 284 -12.91 -15.85 31.44
C LYS A 284 -13.71 -16.02 32.71
N ASP A 285 -13.19 -16.86 33.60
CA ASP A 285 -13.59 -16.85 35.00
C ASP A 285 -13.46 -15.43 35.54
N SER A 286 -14.38 -15.04 36.43
CA SER A 286 -14.37 -13.73 37.08
C SER A 286 -13.02 -13.49 37.75
N CYS A 287 -12.24 -12.55 37.22
CA CYS A 287 -10.89 -12.25 37.69
C CYS A 287 -10.73 -10.80 38.16
N ASN A 288 -11.83 -10.06 38.29
CA ASN A 288 -11.86 -8.64 38.66
C ASN A 288 -10.99 -7.79 37.73
N GLY A 289 -11.05 -8.07 36.42
CA GLY A 289 -10.30 -7.37 35.40
C GLY A 289 -8.79 -7.67 35.39
N LYS A 290 -8.33 -8.63 36.21
CA LYS A 290 -6.92 -9.05 36.29
C LYS A 290 -6.58 -10.11 35.24
N PHE A 291 -6.91 -9.82 33.98
CA PHE A 291 -6.59 -10.69 32.86
C PHE A 291 -5.08 -10.98 32.82
N THR A 292 -4.71 -12.24 32.82
CA THR A 292 -3.30 -12.64 32.86
C THR A 292 -2.62 -12.39 31.52
N GLN A 293 -1.28 -12.46 31.48
CA GLN A 293 -0.54 -12.46 30.21
C GLN A 293 -0.87 -13.69 29.37
N ASP A 294 -1.22 -14.81 30.02
CA ASP A 294 -1.60 -16.03 29.31
C ASP A 294 -2.95 -15.87 28.60
N ASP A 295 -3.93 -15.24 29.26
CA ASP A 295 -5.25 -14.95 28.68
C ASP A 295 -5.11 -14.07 27.43
N ARG A 296 -4.38 -12.97 27.54
CA ARG A 296 -4.10 -12.04 26.44
C ARG A 296 -3.32 -12.72 25.32
N GLY A 297 -2.27 -13.44 25.68
CA GLY A 297 -1.41 -14.16 24.75
C GLY A 297 -2.15 -15.20 23.91
N LYS A 298 -3.13 -15.91 24.50
CA LYS A 298 -3.92 -16.92 23.77
C LYS A 298 -4.73 -16.27 22.66
N VAL A 299 -5.42 -15.19 22.98
CA VAL A 299 -6.22 -14.44 22.00
C VAL A 299 -5.31 -13.78 20.95
N PHE A 300 -4.15 -13.26 21.35
CA PHE A 300 -3.16 -12.71 20.40
C PHE A 300 -2.67 -13.77 19.42
N ALA A 301 -2.43 -15.00 19.88
CA ALA A 301 -2.04 -16.09 19.01
C ALA A 301 -3.10 -16.36 17.93
N TYR A 302 -4.39 -16.38 18.28
CA TYR A 302 -5.47 -16.54 17.29
C TYR A 302 -5.49 -15.38 16.29
N CYS A 303 -5.31 -14.16 16.77
CA CYS A 303 -5.25 -12.97 15.92
C CYS A 303 -4.08 -13.02 14.92
N VAL A 304 -2.88 -13.40 15.40
CA VAL A 304 -1.68 -13.56 14.57
C VAL A 304 -1.89 -14.64 13.52
N LEU A 305 -2.49 -15.79 13.88
CA LEU A 305 -2.80 -16.84 12.90
C LEU A 305 -3.71 -16.33 11.79
N VAL A 306 -4.79 -15.63 12.15
CA VAL A 306 -5.71 -15.09 11.15
C VAL A 306 -5.04 -14.03 10.29
N LEU A 307 -4.31 -13.09 10.87
CA LEU A 307 -3.59 -12.09 10.10
C LEU A 307 -2.59 -12.76 9.16
N GLU A 308 -1.65 -13.53 9.68
CA GLU A 308 -0.54 -14.09 8.91
C GLU A 308 -1.00 -15.01 7.78
N PHE A 309 -2.00 -15.85 8.03
CA PHE A 309 -2.29 -16.96 7.13
C PHE A 309 -3.56 -16.79 6.30
N TYR A 310 -4.52 -15.99 6.79
CA TYR A 310 -5.83 -15.87 6.15
C TYR A 310 -6.12 -14.44 5.71
N GLN A 311 -5.52 -13.45 6.37
CA GLN A 311 -5.81 -12.04 6.16
C GLN A 311 -4.53 -11.20 6.07
N GLN A 312 -3.65 -11.59 5.13
CA GLN A 312 -2.32 -11.00 4.95
C GLN A 312 -2.33 -9.49 4.72
N THR A 313 -3.32 -8.99 3.99
CA THR A 313 -3.47 -7.56 3.69
C THR A 313 -4.14 -6.77 4.81
N ARG A 314 -4.66 -7.45 5.84
CA ARG A 314 -5.34 -6.79 6.94
C ARG A 314 -4.33 -6.18 7.91
N PRO A 315 -4.45 -4.90 8.26
CA PRO A 315 -3.45 -4.21 9.07
C PRO A 315 -3.49 -4.61 10.55
N PHE A 316 -4.67 -4.95 11.08
CA PHE A 316 -4.85 -5.34 12.47
C PHE A 316 -6.09 -6.21 12.69
N MET A 317 -6.11 -6.92 13.81
CA MET A 317 -7.20 -7.77 14.29
C MET A 317 -7.62 -7.32 15.69
N PRO A 318 -8.86 -6.86 15.91
CA PRO A 318 -9.33 -6.53 17.23
C PRO A 318 -9.77 -7.78 17.96
N CYS A 319 -9.62 -7.74 19.27
CA CYS A 319 -10.13 -8.77 20.14
C CYS A 319 -10.47 -8.24 21.53
N SER A 320 -11.21 -9.02 22.33
CA SER A 320 -11.56 -8.63 23.69
C SER A 320 -11.57 -9.80 24.66
N LEU A 321 -11.35 -9.48 25.93
CA LEU A 321 -11.54 -10.38 27.07
C LEU A 321 -12.68 -9.86 27.95
N PHE A 322 -13.50 -10.77 28.50
CA PHE A 322 -14.58 -10.42 29.44
C PHE A 322 -14.63 -11.44 30.58
N ASP A 323 -14.83 -10.96 31.81
CA ASP A 323 -14.88 -11.82 33.01
C ASP A 323 -16.23 -11.78 33.75
N GLY A 324 -17.26 -11.20 33.14
CA GLY A 324 -18.58 -11.02 33.76
C GLY A 324 -18.84 -9.58 34.23
N LYS A 325 -17.80 -8.87 34.69
CA LYS A 325 -17.89 -7.48 35.14
C LYS A 325 -17.00 -6.55 34.34
N TYR A 326 -15.77 -6.96 34.11
CA TYR A 326 -14.74 -6.17 33.46
C TYR A 326 -14.50 -6.67 32.05
N SER A 327 -14.12 -5.75 31.18
CA SER A 327 -13.68 -6.05 29.82
C SER A 327 -12.35 -5.37 29.50
N GLN A 328 -11.55 -6.00 28.67
CA GLN A 328 -10.39 -5.34 28.07
C GLN A 328 -10.40 -5.58 26.56
N CYS A 329 -10.29 -4.49 25.80
CA CYS A 329 -10.25 -4.52 24.34
C CYS A 329 -8.81 -4.39 23.85
N PHE A 330 -8.51 -5.04 22.73
CA PHE A 330 -7.17 -5.06 22.13
C PHE A 330 -7.26 -4.91 20.62
N ARG A 331 -6.16 -4.45 20.01
CA ARG A 331 -5.89 -4.56 18.59
C ARG A 331 -4.51 -5.16 18.39
N VAL A 332 -4.44 -6.32 17.74
CA VAL A 332 -3.19 -6.92 17.28
C VAL A 332 -2.85 -6.31 15.93
N VAL A 333 -1.78 -5.51 15.87
CA VAL A 333 -1.39 -4.70 14.71
C VAL A 333 -0.11 -5.25 14.09
N ARG A 334 -0.01 -5.26 12.77
CA ARG A 334 1.24 -5.58 12.06
C ARG A 334 2.27 -4.48 12.28
N SER A 335 3.45 -4.87 12.76
CA SER A 335 4.61 -3.98 12.85
C SER A 335 5.39 -4.00 11.55
N ARG A 336 5.80 -2.81 11.08
CA ARG A 336 6.79 -2.66 10.00
C ARG A 336 8.15 -2.21 10.52
N VAL A 337 8.33 -2.13 11.84
CA VAL A 337 9.57 -1.63 12.45
C VAL A 337 10.60 -2.77 12.48
N PRO A 338 11.76 -2.62 11.82
CA PRO A 338 12.82 -3.63 11.84
C PRO A 338 13.29 -3.94 13.27
N GLY A 339 13.60 -5.20 13.56
CA GLY A 339 14.14 -5.63 14.86
C GLY A 339 13.11 -5.90 15.97
N HIS A 340 11.83 -5.58 15.76
CA HIS A 340 10.74 -5.88 16.70
C HIS A 340 9.97 -7.15 16.31
N HIS A 341 9.11 -7.64 17.21
CA HIS A 341 8.15 -8.68 16.86
C HIS A 341 7.26 -8.17 15.69
N PRO A 342 6.93 -9.01 14.68
CA PRO A 342 6.18 -8.59 13.49
C PRO A 342 4.75 -8.12 13.80
N TYR A 343 4.33 -8.28 15.06
CA TYR A 343 3.06 -7.83 15.58
C TYR A 343 3.27 -7.12 16.92
N TYR A 344 2.46 -6.10 17.20
CA TYR A 344 2.33 -5.49 18.53
C TYR A 344 0.85 -5.41 18.92
N ALA A 345 0.58 -5.24 20.21
CA ALA A 345 -0.77 -5.04 20.70
C ALA A 345 -0.96 -3.58 21.09
N GLU A 346 -2.08 -2.99 20.72
CA GLU A 346 -2.62 -1.84 21.42
C GLU A 346 -3.74 -2.35 22.33
N TRP A 347 -3.98 -1.70 23.48
CA TRP A 347 -5.03 -2.11 24.42
C TRP A 347 -5.75 -0.94 25.05
N SER A 348 -7.02 -1.15 25.39
CA SER A 348 -7.80 -0.22 26.19
C SER A 348 -7.40 -0.31 27.67
N PRO A 349 -7.76 0.69 28.49
CA PRO A 349 -7.98 0.47 29.90
C PRO A 349 -8.94 -0.71 30.13
N VAL A 350 -8.85 -1.32 31.30
CA VAL A 350 -9.88 -2.26 31.75
C VAL A 350 -11.16 -1.46 32.00
N LEU A 351 -12.22 -1.84 31.32
CA LEU A 351 -13.54 -1.21 31.36
C LEU A 351 -14.36 -1.89 32.46
N ASP A 352 -14.95 -1.11 33.37
CA ASP A 352 -15.90 -1.63 34.35
C ASP A 352 -17.31 -1.53 33.76
N LEU A 353 -17.87 -2.65 33.32
CA LEU A 353 -19.14 -2.62 32.59
C LEU A 353 -20.34 -2.36 33.53
N SER A 354 -20.14 -2.30 34.85
CA SER A 354 -21.14 -1.73 35.76
C SER A 354 -21.30 -0.22 35.58
N ILE A 355 -20.29 0.44 35.01
CA ILE A 355 -20.32 1.85 34.61
C ILE A 355 -20.90 1.93 33.20
N ARG A 356 -21.96 2.72 33.06
CA ARG A 356 -22.72 2.84 31.80
C ARG A 356 -21.82 3.24 30.62
N GLU A 357 -20.96 4.23 30.82
CA GLU A 357 -20.07 4.75 29.78
C GLU A 357 -19.11 3.66 29.28
N ASP A 358 -18.59 2.83 30.18
CA ASP A 358 -17.68 1.73 29.84
C ASP A 358 -18.41 0.57 29.15
N ALA A 359 -19.64 0.26 29.55
CA ALA A 359 -20.51 -0.67 28.83
C ALA A 359 -20.81 -0.19 27.40
N GLN A 360 -21.07 1.11 27.22
CA GLN A 360 -21.28 1.71 25.91
C GLN A 360 -20.02 1.63 25.03
N ARG A 361 -18.84 1.91 25.60
CA ARG A 361 -17.55 1.77 24.90
C ARG A 361 -17.32 0.34 24.42
N TYR A 362 -17.57 -0.63 25.29
CA TYR A 362 -17.40 -2.04 24.95
C TYR A 362 -18.37 -2.49 23.84
N ALA A 363 -19.65 -2.11 23.92
CA ALA A 363 -20.60 -2.40 22.86
C ALA A 363 -20.26 -1.71 21.54
N GLY A 364 -19.79 -0.45 21.59
CA GLY A 364 -19.25 0.25 20.44
C GLY A 364 -18.10 -0.52 19.81
N PHE A 365 -17.16 -1.04 20.61
CA PHE A 365 -16.06 -1.88 20.10
C PHE A 365 -16.53 -3.15 19.38
N LEU A 366 -17.61 -3.79 19.87
CA LEU A 366 -18.21 -4.96 19.23
C LEU A 366 -18.89 -4.62 17.90
N LEU A 367 -19.33 -3.37 17.71
CA LEU A 367 -20.10 -2.91 16.54
C LEU A 367 -19.28 -2.06 15.54
N ASP A 368 -18.16 -1.49 15.97
CA ASP A 368 -17.47 -0.42 15.25
C ASP A 368 -16.77 -0.95 14.00
N ARG A 369 -17.39 -0.79 12.82
CA ARG A 369 -16.81 -1.15 11.52
C ARG A 369 -15.49 -0.42 11.20
N ALA A 370 -15.29 0.80 11.70
CA ALA A 370 -14.13 1.63 11.37
C ALA A 370 -12.92 1.33 12.26
N GLY A 371 -13.11 1.23 13.57
CA GLY A 371 -12.06 0.90 14.54
C GLY A 371 -11.77 -0.59 14.67
N SER A 372 -12.65 -1.46 14.22
CA SER A 372 -12.35 -2.90 14.11
C SER A 372 -11.64 -3.31 12.80
N GLY A 373 -11.58 -2.38 11.84
CA GLY A 373 -10.90 -2.56 10.55
C GLY A 373 -11.72 -3.31 9.49
N TYR A 374 -13.00 -3.58 9.74
CA TYR A 374 -13.89 -4.27 8.80
C TYR A 374 -14.50 -3.34 7.79
N ARG A 375 -13.74 -3.07 6.74
CA ARG A 375 -14.25 -2.34 5.61
C ARG A 375 -14.67 -3.31 4.51
N LEU A 376 -15.53 -4.29 4.71
CA LEU A 376 -16.24 -4.89 3.56
C LEU A 376 -17.60 -4.21 3.46
N SER A 377 -18.02 -3.85 2.24
CA SER A 377 -19.37 -3.38 1.99
C SER A 377 -20.39 -4.47 2.33
N GLU A 378 -21.68 -4.14 2.32
CA GLU A 378 -22.74 -5.14 2.51
C GLU A 378 -22.55 -6.28 1.50
N ILE A 379 -22.57 -7.53 1.98
CA ILE A 379 -22.38 -8.70 1.12
C ILE A 379 -23.71 -8.94 0.43
N HIS A 380 -23.67 -9.12 -0.89
CA HIS A 380 -24.86 -9.43 -1.68
C HIS A 380 -25.56 -10.69 -1.13
N PRO A 381 -26.90 -10.72 -1.00
CA PRO A 381 -27.62 -11.85 -0.41
C PRO A 381 -27.42 -13.18 -1.16
N ASP A 382 -27.16 -13.10 -2.47
CA ASP A 382 -26.88 -14.28 -3.32
C ASP A 382 -25.39 -14.67 -3.36
N ALA A 383 -24.54 -14.09 -2.51
CA ALA A 383 -23.15 -14.51 -2.37
C ALA A 383 -23.04 -15.77 -1.52
N ASP A 384 -22.37 -16.79 -2.06
CA ASP A 384 -22.14 -18.06 -1.40
C ASP A 384 -20.65 -18.22 -1.01
N ASN A 385 -19.92 -19.12 -1.66
CA ASN A 385 -18.54 -19.41 -1.33
C ASN A 385 -17.59 -18.33 -1.88
N MET A 386 -16.62 -17.90 -1.07
CA MET A 386 -15.53 -17.05 -1.53
C MET A 386 -14.62 -17.80 -2.49
N ILE A 387 -14.41 -17.25 -3.67
CA ILE A 387 -13.58 -17.86 -4.71
C ILE A 387 -12.31 -17.06 -5.02
N GLY A 388 -12.23 -15.80 -4.59
CA GLY A 388 -11.04 -14.99 -4.80
C GLY A 388 -11.01 -13.74 -3.93
N ARG A 389 -9.81 -13.21 -3.70
CA ARG A 389 -9.60 -11.99 -2.92
C ARG A 389 -8.55 -11.11 -3.58
N GLY A 390 -8.89 -9.84 -3.76
CA GLY A 390 -7.98 -8.79 -4.19
C GLY A 390 -7.64 -7.81 -3.07
N ALA A 391 -6.83 -6.80 -3.43
CA ALA A 391 -6.48 -5.70 -2.54
C ALA A 391 -7.66 -4.75 -2.27
N THR A 392 -8.61 -4.65 -3.20
CA THR A 392 -9.73 -3.70 -3.18
C THR A 392 -11.11 -4.37 -3.08
N SER A 393 -11.20 -5.68 -3.32
CA SER A 393 -12.46 -6.41 -3.31
C SER A 393 -12.28 -7.89 -2.93
N VAL A 394 -13.40 -8.56 -2.73
CA VAL A 394 -13.54 -10.02 -2.58
C VAL A 394 -14.49 -10.53 -3.66
N VAL A 395 -14.29 -11.74 -4.17
CA VAL A 395 -15.12 -12.36 -5.19
C VAL A 395 -15.75 -13.63 -4.61
N PHE A 396 -17.06 -13.74 -4.76
CA PHE A 396 -17.89 -14.85 -4.33
C PHE A 396 -18.51 -15.57 -5.53
N SER A 397 -18.82 -16.84 -5.36
CA SER A 397 -19.76 -17.55 -6.22
C SER A 397 -21.20 -17.10 -5.95
N HIS A 398 -22.06 -17.22 -6.95
CA HIS A 398 -23.49 -16.98 -6.81
C HIS A 398 -24.21 -18.24 -6.29
N THR A 399 -25.20 -18.09 -5.42
CA THR A 399 -25.94 -19.21 -4.76
C THR A 399 -26.68 -20.11 -5.75
N SER A 400 -27.28 -19.55 -6.81
CA SER A 400 -28.12 -20.27 -7.76
C SER A 400 -27.64 -20.28 -9.22
N ASP A 401 -26.62 -19.50 -9.57
CA ASP A 401 -26.12 -19.38 -10.95
C ASP A 401 -24.63 -19.70 -10.99
N GLU A 402 -24.30 -20.90 -11.45
CA GLU A 402 -22.93 -21.39 -11.48
C GLU A 402 -22.02 -20.58 -12.44
N ASN A 403 -22.60 -19.79 -13.34
CA ASN A 403 -21.88 -18.96 -14.31
C ASN A 403 -21.82 -17.47 -13.91
N CYS A 404 -22.32 -17.12 -12.71
CA CYS A 404 -22.22 -15.78 -12.14
C CYS A 404 -21.24 -15.76 -10.97
N VAL A 405 -20.49 -14.65 -10.86
CA VAL A 405 -19.67 -14.33 -9.69
C VAL A 405 -20.03 -12.95 -9.17
N ILE A 406 -19.88 -12.75 -7.87
CA ILE A 406 -20.22 -11.50 -7.18
C ILE A 406 -18.93 -10.89 -6.64
N LYS A 407 -18.52 -9.74 -7.17
CA LYS A 407 -17.36 -8.97 -6.69
C LYS A 407 -17.85 -7.87 -5.75
N VAL A 408 -17.43 -7.92 -4.49
CA VAL A 408 -17.80 -6.95 -3.45
C VAL A 408 -16.56 -6.15 -3.05
N ALA A 409 -16.61 -4.83 -3.18
CA ALA A 409 -15.55 -3.93 -2.77
C ALA A 409 -15.43 -3.82 -1.24
N TYR A 410 -14.21 -3.54 -0.76
CA TYR A 410 -14.05 -3.04 0.59
C TYR A 410 -14.73 -1.65 0.72
N SER A 411 -15.30 -1.31 1.87
CA SER A 411 -16.19 -0.15 2.13
C SER A 411 -15.59 1.25 1.87
N ARG A 412 -14.33 1.32 1.45
CA ARG A 412 -13.64 2.55 1.03
C ARG A 412 -13.39 2.62 -0.48
N PHE A 413 -13.68 1.54 -1.20
CA PHE A 413 -13.50 1.43 -2.63
C PHE A 413 -14.86 1.39 -3.32
N ASN A 414 -14.85 1.75 -4.59
CA ASN A 414 -16.03 1.87 -5.42
C ASN A 414 -15.73 1.17 -6.75
N LEU A 415 -16.64 0.32 -7.21
CA LEU A 415 -16.55 -0.46 -8.45
C LEU A 415 -17.22 0.22 -9.65
N SER A 416 -17.77 1.42 -9.49
CA SER A 416 -18.47 2.18 -10.56
C SER A 416 -17.60 2.42 -11.79
N LYS A 417 -16.29 2.66 -11.60
CA LYS A 417 -15.35 2.79 -12.72
C LYS A 417 -15.28 1.48 -13.51
N GLU A 418 -15.08 0.36 -12.82
CA GLU A 418 -15.03 -0.97 -13.44
C GLU A 418 -16.36 -1.29 -14.15
N ARG A 419 -17.51 -1.03 -13.50
CA ARG A 419 -18.84 -1.14 -14.12
C ARG A 419 -18.95 -0.34 -15.41
N SER A 420 -18.51 0.92 -15.38
CA SER A 420 -18.59 1.81 -16.55
C SER A 420 -17.74 1.32 -17.73
N VAL A 421 -16.57 0.74 -17.45
CA VAL A 421 -15.70 0.14 -18.46
C VAL A 421 -16.37 -1.11 -19.05
N LEU A 422 -16.86 -2.01 -18.20
CA LEU A 422 -17.53 -3.25 -18.62
C LEU A 422 -18.74 -2.98 -19.52
N LYS A 423 -19.56 -1.95 -19.22
CA LYS A 423 -20.65 -1.52 -20.10
C LYS A 423 -20.18 -1.04 -21.47
N ARG A 424 -19.07 -0.29 -21.51
CA ARG A 424 -18.55 0.27 -22.77
C ARG A 424 -17.92 -0.78 -23.67
N ILE A 425 -17.49 -1.91 -23.11
CA ILE A 425 -16.90 -3.02 -23.86
C ILE A 425 -17.87 -4.20 -24.05
N GLU A 426 -19.13 -4.05 -23.67
CA GLU A 426 -20.16 -5.07 -23.78
C GLU A 426 -20.40 -5.52 -25.24
N GLY A 427 -20.85 -6.76 -25.43
CA GLY A 427 -21.13 -7.35 -26.74
C GLY A 427 -19.91 -7.95 -27.44
N ARG A 428 -18.73 -7.90 -26.81
CA ARG A 428 -17.51 -8.53 -27.32
C ARG A 428 -17.41 -9.98 -26.88
N SER A 429 -17.15 -10.87 -27.83
CA SER A 429 -17.05 -12.30 -27.57
C SER A 429 -15.89 -12.61 -26.63
N GLY A 430 -16.18 -13.38 -25.59
CA GLY A 430 -15.18 -13.89 -24.66
C GLY A 430 -14.79 -12.95 -23.52
N ILE A 431 -15.09 -11.64 -23.59
CA ILE A 431 -14.78 -10.68 -22.51
C ILE A 431 -15.75 -10.86 -21.33
N LEU A 432 -15.23 -10.71 -20.10
CA LEU A 432 -16.03 -10.65 -18.88
C LEU A 432 -17.04 -9.49 -18.98
N ARG A 433 -18.31 -9.75 -18.66
CA ARG A 433 -19.38 -8.75 -18.75
C ARG A 433 -20.18 -8.69 -17.46
N LEU A 434 -20.96 -7.62 -17.32
CA LEU A 434 -21.96 -7.52 -16.26
C LEU A 434 -23.00 -8.62 -16.46
N HIS A 435 -23.42 -9.23 -15.36
CA HIS A 435 -24.52 -10.18 -15.35
C HIS A 435 -25.85 -9.45 -15.60
N GLU A 436 -26.85 -10.15 -16.15
CA GLU A 436 -28.17 -9.56 -16.41
C GLU A 436 -28.90 -9.09 -15.15
N GLN A 437 -28.49 -9.62 -13.99
CA GLN A 437 -29.01 -9.24 -12.67
C GLN A 437 -28.17 -8.15 -11.98
N ASP A 438 -27.05 -7.68 -12.57
CA ASP A 438 -26.28 -6.58 -11.99
C ASP A 438 -27.15 -5.32 -11.91
N LYS A 439 -27.20 -4.72 -10.72
CA LYS A 439 -27.94 -3.48 -10.50
C LYS A 439 -26.96 -2.31 -10.48
N ASP A 440 -27.28 -1.29 -11.27
CA ASP A 440 -26.42 -0.11 -11.41
C ASP A 440 -26.28 0.75 -10.16
N ASP A 441 -27.20 0.60 -9.21
CA ASP A 441 -27.35 1.44 -8.03
C ASP A 441 -26.45 1.05 -6.86
N ASP A 442 -25.85 -0.15 -6.87
CA ASP A 442 -24.87 -0.56 -5.85
C ASP A 442 -23.43 -0.28 -6.33
N PRO A 443 -22.77 0.80 -5.87
CA PRO A 443 -21.41 1.14 -6.28
C PRO A 443 -20.35 0.21 -5.69
N CYS A 444 -20.71 -0.70 -4.78
CA CYS A 444 -19.80 -1.54 -4.03
C CYS A 444 -19.90 -3.02 -4.41
N CYS A 445 -20.85 -3.40 -5.27
CA CYS A 445 -21.04 -4.77 -5.73
C CYS A 445 -21.04 -4.81 -7.27
N LEU A 446 -20.54 -5.90 -7.86
CA LEU A 446 -20.67 -6.21 -9.28
C LEU A 446 -21.05 -7.68 -9.43
N LEU A 447 -22.07 -7.97 -10.24
CA LEU A 447 -22.34 -9.32 -10.72
C LEU A 447 -21.71 -9.50 -12.11
N LEU A 448 -20.89 -10.53 -12.28
CA LEU A 448 -20.05 -10.73 -13.46
C LEU A 448 -20.25 -12.13 -14.06
N THR A 449 -20.20 -12.22 -15.39
CA THR A 449 -20.33 -13.48 -16.15
C THR A 449 -19.46 -13.45 -17.42
N PRO A 450 -18.94 -14.59 -17.90
CA PRO A 450 -19.01 -15.92 -17.31
C PRO A 450 -18.13 -16.06 -16.05
N LYS A 451 -18.40 -17.08 -15.25
CA LYS A 451 -17.47 -17.52 -14.20
C LYS A 451 -16.23 -18.09 -14.89
N LEU A 452 -15.06 -17.58 -14.53
CA LEU A 452 -13.76 -17.98 -15.07
C LEU A 452 -13.00 -18.87 -14.07
N GLU A 453 -12.08 -19.68 -14.58
CA GLU A 453 -11.26 -20.59 -13.78
C GLU A 453 -9.88 -19.98 -13.49
N ALA A 454 -9.45 -20.01 -12.24
CA ALA A 454 -8.07 -19.67 -11.89
C ALA A 454 -7.12 -20.78 -12.39
N PHE A 455 -5.89 -20.41 -12.75
CA PHE A 455 -4.86 -21.40 -13.07
C PHE A 455 -4.38 -22.09 -11.79
N VAL A 456 -4.48 -23.43 -11.74
CA VAL A 456 -3.90 -24.24 -10.66
C VAL A 456 -2.38 -24.15 -10.67
N ASN A 457 -1.79 -24.03 -11.86
CA ASN A 457 -0.36 -23.85 -12.07
C ASN A 457 -0.15 -22.79 -13.15
N LEU A 458 0.55 -21.70 -12.81
CA LEU A 458 0.82 -20.60 -13.73
C LEU A 458 1.59 -21.02 -14.99
N LYS A 459 2.32 -22.14 -14.99
CA LYS A 459 2.95 -22.67 -16.21
C LYS A 459 1.93 -23.04 -17.30
N GLN A 460 0.69 -23.34 -16.92
CA GLN A 460 -0.40 -23.61 -17.87
C GLN A 460 -0.85 -22.34 -18.61
N LEU A 461 -0.55 -21.15 -18.08
CA LEU A 461 -0.91 -19.88 -18.70
C LEU A 461 -0.01 -19.55 -19.90
N LEU A 462 1.28 -19.91 -19.85
CA LEU A 462 2.24 -19.58 -20.91
C LEU A 462 1.75 -19.93 -22.33
N PRO A 463 1.30 -21.17 -22.63
CA PRO A 463 0.79 -21.50 -23.97
C PRO A 463 -0.51 -20.79 -24.33
N LEU A 464 -1.26 -20.27 -23.35
CA LEU A 464 -2.52 -19.56 -23.58
C LEU A 464 -2.35 -18.05 -23.71
N LEU A 465 -1.21 -17.47 -23.32
CA LEU A 465 -1.00 -16.02 -23.37
C LEU A 465 -1.23 -15.45 -24.77
N VAL A 466 -0.78 -16.15 -25.82
CA VAL A 466 -0.95 -15.70 -27.21
C VAL A 466 -2.43 -15.46 -27.57
N THR A 467 -3.36 -16.15 -26.92
CA THR A 467 -4.80 -15.99 -27.15
C THR A 467 -5.36 -14.66 -26.63
N LEU A 468 -4.61 -13.91 -25.80
CA LEU A 468 -5.00 -12.55 -25.38
C LEU A 468 -4.79 -11.51 -26.49
N ILE A 469 -3.91 -11.79 -27.45
CA ILE A 469 -3.47 -10.83 -28.46
C ILE A 469 -3.73 -11.27 -29.91
N ASP A 470 -4.23 -12.49 -30.12
CA ASP A 470 -4.69 -12.92 -31.44
C ASP A 470 -5.90 -12.08 -31.93
N GLU A 471 -6.41 -12.36 -33.13
CA GLU A 471 -7.53 -11.61 -33.72
C GLU A 471 -8.80 -11.58 -32.85
N GLN A 472 -9.00 -12.59 -32.00
CA GLN A 472 -10.11 -12.70 -31.06
C GLN A 472 -9.66 -12.41 -29.61
N GLY A 473 -8.45 -11.91 -29.43
CA GLY A 473 -7.84 -11.70 -28.14
C GLY A 473 -8.39 -10.48 -27.42
N GLN A 474 -8.72 -10.64 -26.15
CA GLN A 474 -9.37 -9.60 -25.35
C GLN A 474 -8.50 -8.34 -25.22
N LEU A 475 -7.18 -8.48 -25.10
CA LEU A 475 -6.27 -7.33 -24.98
C LEU A 475 -6.26 -6.52 -26.28
N ARG A 476 -6.17 -7.21 -27.42
CA ARG A 476 -6.25 -6.58 -28.75
C ARG A 476 -7.60 -5.88 -28.97
N GLN A 477 -8.70 -6.51 -28.55
CA GLN A 477 -10.04 -5.91 -28.62
C GLN A 477 -10.16 -4.65 -27.77
N LEU A 478 -9.62 -4.66 -26.54
CA LEU A 478 -9.57 -3.47 -25.68
C LEU A 478 -8.83 -2.31 -26.35
N HIS A 479 -7.65 -2.59 -26.90
CA HIS A 479 -6.85 -1.59 -27.61
C HIS A 479 -7.58 -1.02 -28.82
N THR A 480 -8.30 -1.86 -29.57
CA THR A 480 -9.11 -1.43 -30.73
C THR A 480 -10.24 -0.49 -30.33
N LEU A 481 -10.76 -0.63 -29.10
CA LEU A 481 -11.80 0.24 -28.52
C LEU A 481 -11.23 1.52 -27.88
N GLY A 482 -9.93 1.75 -27.95
CA GLY A 482 -9.28 2.92 -27.33
C GLY A 482 -9.14 2.80 -25.81
N PHE A 483 -9.14 1.58 -25.27
CA PHE A 483 -8.85 1.32 -23.87
C PHE A 483 -7.47 0.69 -23.69
N VAL A 484 -6.88 0.90 -22.52
CA VAL A 484 -5.64 0.28 -22.04
C VAL A 484 -5.95 -0.30 -20.66
N HIS A 485 -5.72 -1.60 -20.46
CA HIS A 485 -6.01 -2.34 -19.24
C HIS A 485 -5.23 -1.83 -18.02
N CYS A 486 -3.95 -1.46 -18.21
CA CYS A 486 -3.06 -0.89 -17.21
C CYS A 486 -2.68 -1.80 -16.02
N ASP A 487 -3.09 -3.08 -16.02
CA ASP A 487 -2.72 -4.05 -14.98
C ASP A 487 -2.67 -5.48 -15.55
N VAL A 488 -2.05 -5.64 -16.73
CA VAL A 488 -1.83 -6.96 -17.34
C VAL A 488 -0.74 -7.70 -16.57
N ARG A 489 -1.13 -8.73 -15.82
CA ARG A 489 -0.24 -9.56 -14.99
C ARG A 489 -0.84 -10.94 -14.73
N PRO A 490 -0.05 -11.96 -14.36
CA PRO A 490 -0.58 -13.32 -14.18
C PRO A 490 -1.80 -13.42 -13.25
N PRO A 491 -1.88 -12.70 -12.11
CA PRO A 491 -3.09 -12.74 -11.26
C PRO A 491 -4.38 -12.22 -11.92
N ASN A 492 -4.26 -11.39 -12.95
CA ASN A 492 -5.40 -10.80 -13.68
C ASN A 492 -5.67 -11.52 -15.01
N ILE A 493 -5.11 -12.72 -15.18
CA ILE A 493 -5.35 -13.55 -16.34
C ILE A 493 -5.88 -14.90 -15.86
N MET A 494 -7.11 -15.20 -16.23
CA MET A 494 -7.81 -16.45 -15.89
C MET A 494 -8.02 -17.30 -17.14
N LYS A 495 -8.50 -18.52 -16.94
CA LYS A 495 -8.86 -19.45 -18.01
C LYS A 495 -10.35 -19.33 -18.30
N ALA A 496 -10.70 -19.19 -19.57
CA ALA A 496 -12.09 -19.21 -20.01
C ALA A 496 -12.67 -20.62 -19.87
N THR A 497 -13.79 -20.75 -19.18
CA THR A 497 -14.46 -22.04 -18.95
C THR A 497 -14.84 -22.70 -20.28
N GLY A 498 -14.47 -23.98 -20.44
CA GLY A 498 -14.75 -24.76 -21.65
C GLY A 498 -13.89 -24.45 -22.88
N ASN A 499 -13.09 -23.39 -22.87
CA ASN A 499 -12.25 -22.97 -23.99
C ASN A 499 -10.75 -22.99 -23.62
N ARG A 500 -9.88 -23.38 -24.56
CA ARG A 500 -8.41 -23.27 -24.38
C ARG A 500 -7.94 -21.83 -24.63
N ARG A 501 -8.50 -20.86 -23.92
CA ARG A 501 -8.19 -19.43 -24.06
C ARG A 501 -8.00 -18.76 -22.70
N ALA A 502 -7.11 -17.78 -22.68
CA ALA A 502 -6.93 -16.88 -21.56
C ALA A 502 -7.97 -15.74 -21.61
N ALA A 503 -8.34 -15.24 -20.44
CA ALA A 503 -9.29 -14.15 -20.26
C ALA A 503 -8.72 -13.13 -19.26
N LEU A 504 -8.85 -11.84 -19.57
CA LEU A 504 -8.53 -10.74 -18.68
C LEU A 504 -9.64 -10.56 -17.65
N VAL A 505 -9.23 -10.25 -16.42
CA VAL A 505 -10.10 -9.87 -15.32
C VAL A 505 -9.58 -8.60 -14.65
N ASP A 506 -10.42 -8.01 -13.80
CA ASP A 506 -10.13 -6.79 -13.04
C ASP A 506 -9.93 -5.53 -13.89
N PHE A 507 -11.06 -4.93 -14.29
CA PHE A 507 -11.08 -3.75 -15.15
C PHE A 507 -10.99 -2.43 -14.36
N GLY A 508 -10.67 -2.49 -13.06
CA GLY A 508 -10.59 -1.31 -12.19
C GLY A 508 -9.46 -0.33 -12.58
N ALA A 509 -8.36 -0.84 -13.13
CA ALA A 509 -7.22 -0.03 -13.55
C ALA A 509 -7.37 0.57 -14.96
N VAL A 510 -8.30 0.05 -15.77
CA VAL A 510 -8.46 0.39 -17.19
C VAL A 510 -8.62 1.90 -17.40
N ARG A 511 -8.01 2.42 -18.46
CA ARG A 511 -8.08 3.82 -18.86
C ARG A 511 -8.41 3.93 -20.34
N THR A 512 -9.00 5.05 -20.74
CA THR A 512 -9.02 5.42 -22.16
C THR A 512 -7.64 5.93 -22.60
N THR A 513 -7.31 5.82 -23.88
CA THR A 513 -6.06 6.36 -24.46
C THR A 513 -5.99 7.89 -24.46
N GLU A 514 -7.07 8.56 -24.06
CA GLU A 514 -7.15 10.01 -23.95
C GLU A 514 -6.83 10.51 -22.53
N GLU A 515 -7.07 9.68 -21.51
CA GLU A 515 -6.83 10.02 -20.11
C GLU A 515 -5.33 10.23 -19.82
N CYS A 516 -5.02 11.40 -19.24
CA CYS A 516 -3.69 11.72 -18.72
C CYS A 516 -3.79 11.97 -17.22
N THR A 517 -3.46 10.96 -16.42
CA THR A 517 -3.56 11.04 -14.95
C THR A 517 -2.37 10.33 -14.31
N GLN A 518 -2.06 10.66 -13.06
CA GLN A 518 -1.02 9.97 -12.31
C GLN A 518 -1.30 8.47 -12.23
N TYR A 519 -0.24 7.67 -12.31
CA TYR A 519 -0.34 6.22 -12.15
C TYR A 519 -0.55 5.88 -10.67
N THR A 520 -1.78 5.51 -10.33
CA THR A 520 -2.22 5.26 -8.94
C THR A 520 -2.70 3.83 -8.72
N HIS A 521 -2.84 3.05 -9.79
CA HIS A 521 -3.43 1.70 -9.79
C HIS A 521 -2.66 0.83 -10.79
N GLY A 522 -2.49 -0.46 -10.45
CA GLY A 522 -1.77 -1.47 -11.25
C GLY A 522 -0.41 -1.86 -10.66
N ALA A 523 0.15 -2.99 -11.09
CA ALA A 523 1.42 -3.50 -10.56
C ALA A 523 2.64 -2.90 -11.26
N LEU A 524 3.46 -2.15 -10.51
CA LEU A 524 4.73 -1.58 -11.01
C LEU A 524 5.69 -2.63 -11.57
N ALA A 525 5.66 -3.85 -11.02
CA ALA A 525 6.46 -4.99 -11.46
C ALA A 525 6.33 -5.27 -12.96
N PHE A 526 5.14 -5.11 -13.52
CA PHE A 526 4.85 -5.40 -14.92
C PHE A 526 4.66 -4.12 -15.74
N ALA A 527 4.86 -2.94 -15.17
CA ALA A 527 4.66 -1.67 -15.87
C ALA A 527 5.79 -1.38 -16.88
N SER A 528 5.45 -0.69 -17.97
CA SER A 528 6.45 -0.25 -18.95
C SER A 528 7.49 0.70 -18.31
N PRO A 529 8.72 0.80 -18.86
CA PRO A 529 9.71 1.76 -18.37
C PRO A 529 9.20 3.20 -18.32
N ARG A 530 8.34 3.59 -19.28
CA ARG A 530 7.73 4.91 -19.33
C ARG A 530 6.77 5.14 -18.16
N VAL A 531 5.95 4.15 -17.83
CA VAL A 531 5.02 4.20 -16.68
C VAL A 531 5.79 4.23 -15.37
N ARG A 532 6.84 3.40 -15.23
CA ARG A 532 7.73 3.41 -14.06
C ARG A 532 8.43 4.75 -13.88
N SER A 533 8.96 5.33 -14.96
CA SER A 533 9.56 6.66 -14.94
C SER A 533 8.55 7.73 -14.52
N ALA A 534 7.33 7.71 -15.06
CA ALA A 534 6.28 8.64 -14.65
C ALA A 534 5.90 8.48 -13.17
N TYR A 535 5.81 7.24 -12.67
CA TYR A 535 5.54 6.94 -11.26
C TYR A 535 6.63 7.50 -10.34
N SER A 536 7.91 7.22 -10.63
CA SER A 536 9.04 7.70 -9.82
C SER A 536 9.15 9.22 -9.73
N HIS A 537 8.61 9.93 -10.72
CA HIS A 537 8.61 11.40 -10.77
C HIS A 537 7.24 12.01 -10.46
N GLU A 538 6.27 11.21 -10.01
CA GLU A 538 4.89 11.63 -9.69
C GLU A 538 4.19 12.38 -10.84
N ARG A 539 4.50 12.01 -12.09
CA ARG A 539 3.96 12.66 -13.29
C ARG A 539 2.69 11.99 -13.78
N ALA A 540 1.77 12.80 -14.29
CA ALA A 540 0.65 12.30 -15.07
C ALA A 540 1.17 11.67 -16.37
N ILE A 541 0.54 10.58 -16.79
CA ILE A 541 0.90 9.87 -18.02
C ILE A 541 -0.36 9.46 -18.78
N ARG A 542 -0.28 9.59 -20.10
CA ARG A 542 -1.24 9.01 -21.04
C ARG A 542 -0.83 7.58 -21.34
N MET A 543 -1.68 6.63 -20.97
CA MET A 543 -1.46 5.21 -21.21
C MET A 543 -1.65 4.88 -22.70
N LEU A 544 -0.79 4.02 -23.23
CA LEU A 544 -0.82 3.58 -24.62
C LEU A 544 -1.01 2.05 -24.68
N PRO A 545 -1.58 1.51 -25.77
CA PRO A 545 -1.62 0.07 -26.02
C PRO A 545 -0.25 -0.61 -25.88
N THR A 546 0.83 0.11 -26.18
CA THR A 546 2.21 -0.38 -26.03
C THR A 546 2.61 -0.60 -24.58
N ASP A 547 2.04 0.13 -23.61
CA ASP A 547 2.33 -0.11 -22.19
C ASP A 547 1.78 -1.46 -21.74
N ASP A 548 0.55 -1.79 -22.15
CA ASP A 548 -0.06 -3.11 -21.92
C ASP A 548 0.70 -4.22 -22.65
N MET A 549 1.21 -3.96 -23.85
CA MET A 549 2.01 -4.94 -24.59
C MET A 549 3.36 -5.20 -23.92
N VAL A 550 3.99 -4.18 -23.34
CA VAL A 550 5.17 -4.39 -22.49
C VAL A 550 4.81 -5.19 -21.24
N SER A 551 3.68 -4.90 -20.57
CA SER A 551 3.20 -5.70 -19.45
C SER A 551 2.94 -7.17 -19.85
N PHE A 552 2.35 -7.39 -21.02
CA PHE A 552 2.16 -8.70 -21.61
C PHE A 552 3.49 -9.43 -21.88
N ALA A 553 4.50 -8.74 -22.43
CA ALA A 553 5.82 -9.30 -22.63
C ALA A 553 6.46 -9.73 -21.30
N LEU A 554 6.40 -8.87 -20.29
CA LEU A 554 6.92 -9.16 -18.95
C LEU A 554 6.20 -10.35 -18.31
N CYS A 555 4.88 -10.52 -18.55
CA CYS A 555 4.17 -11.74 -18.15
C CYS A 555 4.74 -12.99 -18.81
N ALA A 556 4.91 -12.97 -20.15
CA ALA A 556 5.43 -14.10 -20.89
C ALA A 556 6.84 -14.48 -20.42
N ILE A 557 7.70 -13.48 -20.20
CA ILE A 557 9.06 -13.65 -19.69
C ILE A 557 9.05 -14.24 -18.28
N ALA A 558 8.22 -13.69 -17.37
CA ALA A 558 8.12 -14.18 -16.00
C ALA A 558 7.72 -15.66 -15.93
N LEU A 559 6.77 -16.06 -16.77
CA LEU A 559 6.30 -17.44 -16.85
C LEU A 559 7.34 -18.36 -17.49
N TYR A 560 7.98 -17.92 -18.58
CA TYR A 560 8.99 -18.69 -19.29
C TYR A 560 10.22 -18.98 -18.42
N HIS A 561 10.69 -17.97 -17.66
CA HIS A 561 11.85 -18.08 -16.77
C HIS A 561 11.50 -18.46 -15.34
N ASN A 562 10.22 -18.66 -15.03
CA ASN A 562 9.73 -19.00 -13.70
C ASN A 562 10.20 -18.00 -12.61
N CYS A 563 10.16 -16.70 -12.92
CA CYS A 563 10.57 -15.62 -12.01
C CYS A 563 9.40 -14.73 -11.53
N VAL A 564 8.14 -15.20 -11.66
CA VAL A 564 6.95 -14.49 -11.13
C VAL A 564 7.07 -14.18 -9.63
N ASP A 565 7.72 -15.08 -8.88
CA ASP A 565 7.89 -14.97 -7.43
C ASP A 565 9.24 -14.34 -7.01
N ASP A 566 9.99 -13.73 -7.94
CA ASP A 566 11.21 -12.99 -7.59
C ASP A 566 10.85 -11.83 -6.66
N GLU A 567 11.41 -11.84 -5.45
CA GLU A 567 11.10 -10.88 -4.40
C GLU A 567 11.32 -9.42 -4.83
N ARG A 568 12.29 -9.18 -5.72
CA ARG A 568 12.60 -7.84 -6.25
C ARG A 568 11.44 -7.23 -7.03
N LEU A 569 10.61 -8.07 -7.65
CA LEU A 569 9.40 -7.62 -8.34
C LEU A 569 8.32 -7.11 -7.37
N HIS A 570 8.40 -7.49 -6.09
CA HIS A 570 7.37 -7.19 -5.09
C HIS A 570 7.76 -6.08 -4.10
N THR A 571 8.95 -5.49 -4.22
CA THR A 571 9.45 -4.47 -3.29
C THR A 571 8.78 -3.10 -3.48
N GLY A 572 8.23 -2.85 -4.67
CA GLY A 572 7.69 -1.55 -5.06
C GLY A 572 8.78 -0.49 -5.33
N ILE A 573 10.05 -0.88 -5.27
CA ILE A 573 11.21 -0.02 -5.55
C ILE A 573 11.55 -0.14 -7.03
N VAL A 574 11.39 0.94 -7.80
CA VAL A 574 11.54 0.92 -9.26
C VAL A 574 12.94 0.46 -9.71
N ALA A 575 13.99 0.88 -9.02
CA ALA A 575 15.36 0.50 -9.36
C ALA A 575 15.61 -1.02 -9.26
N GLU A 576 15.06 -1.68 -8.24
CA GLU A 576 15.21 -3.14 -8.05
C GLU A 576 14.40 -3.92 -9.10
N ILE A 577 13.21 -3.41 -9.45
CA ILE A 577 12.38 -3.97 -10.53
C ILE A 577 13.12 -3.84 -11.86
N GLU A 578 13.72 -2.68 -12.15
CA GLU A 578 14.51 -2.45 -13.36
C GLU A 578 15.72 -3.37 -13.43
N GLU A 579 16.48 -3.50 -12.34
CA GLU A 579 17.63 -4.40 -12.26
C GLU A 579 17.23 -5.86 -12.54
N CYS A 580 16.14 -6.34 -11.92
CA CYS A 580 15.62 -7.68 -12.16
C CYS A 580 15.31 -7.92 -13.65
N TRP A 581 14.59 -7.01 -14.30
CA TRP A 581 14.24 -7.17 -15.71
C TRP A 581 15.45 -7.03 -16.65
N ASP A 582 16.40 -6.15 -16.32
CA ASP A 582 17.63 -5.98 -17.09
C ASP A 582 18.49 -7.25 -17.07
N GLU A 583 18.62 -7.91 -15.92
CA GLU A 583 19.33 -9.18 -15.79
C GLU A 583 18.71 -10.26 -16.68
N VAL A 584 17.39 -10.46 -16.56
CA VAL A 584 16.67 -11.46 -17.37
C VAL A 584 16.80 -11.16 -18.86
N THR A 585 16.68 -9.89 -19.25
CA THR A 585 16.76 -9.46 -20.64
C THR A 585 18.16 -9.62 -21.22
N LYS A 586 19.22 -9.36 -20.44
CA LYS A 586 20.62 -9.56 -20.86
C LYS A 586 20.97 -11.04 -21.04
N LEU A 587 20.39 -11.90 -20.22
CA LEU A 587 20.70 -13.34 -20.20
C LEU A 587 19.83 -14.16 -21.17
N SER A 588 18.68 -13.63 -21.59
CA SER A 588 17.72 -14.35 -22.43
C SER A 588 17.42 -13.64 -23.74
N LYS A 589 17.82 -14.28 -24.85
CA LYS A 589 17.41 -13.86 -26.19
C LYS A 589 15.89 -13.81 -26.34
N PHE A 590 15.17 -14.79 -25.78
CA PHE A 590 13.71 -14.80 -25.77
C PHE A 590 13.15 -13.53 -25.10
N ALA A 591 13.69 -13.14 -23.94
CA ALA A 591 13.24 -11.94 -23.24
C ALA A 591 13.52 -10.67 -24.04
N ALA A 592 14.74 -10.51 -24.56
CA ALA A 592 15.13 -9.37 -25.39
C ALA A 592 14.27 -9.23 -26.65
N ASP A 593 14.07 -10.31 -27.40
CA ASP A 593 13.26 -10.29 -28.62
C ASP A 593 11.78 -10.01 -28.33
N THR A 594 11.22 -10.61 -27.27
CA THR A 594 9.82 -10.41 -26.87
C THR A 594 9.55 -8.97 -26.46
N LEU A 595 10.41 -8.39 -25.62
CA LEU A 595 10.29 -6.99 -25.18
C LEU A 595 10.44 -6.02 -26.34
N ARG A 596 11.41 -6.26 -27.24
CA ARG A 596 11.60 -5.44 -28.44
C ARG A 596 10.32 -5.41 -29.29
N LEU A 597 9.77 -6.57 -29.63
CA LEU A 597 8.58 -6.67 -30.47
C LEU A 597 7.35 -6.03 -29.81
N CYS A 598 7.19 -6.19 -28.49
CA CYS A 598 6.05 -5.61 -27.77
C CYS A 598 6.19 -4.10 -27.51
N SER A 599 7.36 -3.52 -27.75
CA SER A 599 7.62 -2.08 -27.59
C SER A 599 7.31 -1.25 -28.85
N ASP A 600 6.98 -1.91 -29.97
CA ASP A 600 6.61 -1.24 -31.22
C ASP A 600 5.34 -0.39 -31.05
N ASN A 601 5.34 0.83 -31.60
CA ASN A 601 4.21 1.75 -31.56
C ASN A 601 3.77 2.15 -32.98
N PRO A 602 2.57 1.77 -33.46
CA PRO A 602 1.57 0.93 -32.77
C PRO A 602 2.04 -0.53 -32.61
N PRO A 603 1.45 -1.32 -31.67
CA PRO A 603 1.81 -2.72 -31.50
C PRO A 603 1.60 -3.57 -32.75
N ASN A 604 2.58 -4.41 -33.06
CA ASN A 604 2.48 -5.43 -34.11
C ASN A 604 2.09 -6.79 -33.52
N TYR A 605 0.79 -7.00 -33.30
CA TYR A 605 0.28 -8.21 -32.66
C TYR A 605 0.66 -9.48 -33.41
N GLU A 606 0.63 -9.46 -34.75
CA GLU A 606 0.93 -10.59 -35.61
C GLU A 606 2.39 -11.05 -35.44
N ALA A 607 3.34 -10.11 -35.39
CA ALA A 607 4.75 -10.43 -35.16
C ALA A 607 4.98 -11.00 -33.76
N VAL A 608 4.32 -10.45 -32.73
CA VAL A 608 4.42 -10.95 -31.34
C VAL A 608 3.81 -12.35 -31.23
N CYS A 609 2.62 -12.59 -31.82
CA CYS A 609 1.97 -13.90 -31.85
C CYS A 609 2.89 -14.94 -32.48
N LYS A 610 3.43 -14.66 -33.66
CA LYS A 610 4.34 -15.56 -34.36
C LYS A 610 5.56 -15.90 -33.51
N HIS A 611 6.24 -14.89 -32.97
CA HIS A 611 7.44 -15.06 -32.13
C HIS A 611 7.16 -15.92 -30.90
N LEU A 612 6.06 -15.66 -30.17
CA LEU A 612 5.71 -16.41 -28.98
C LEU A 612 5.32 -17.85 -29.29
N THR A 613 4.52 -18.09 -30.34
CA THR A 613 4.15 -19.45 -30.74
C THR A 613 5.39 -20.27 -31.12
N GLU A 614 6.30 -19.71 -31.93
CA GLU A 614 7.54 -20.39 -32.33
C GLU A 614 8.45 -20.68 -31.11
N SER A 615 8.59 -19.69 -30.21
CA SER A 615 9.46 -19.81 -29.03
C SER A 615 8.91 -20.79 -27.99
N ILE A 616 7.60 -20.77 -27.72
CA ILE A 616 6.96 -21.64 -26.74
C ILE A 616 6.98 -23.09 -27.23
N VAL A 617 6.64 -23.33 -28.50
CA VAL A 617 6.71 -24.68 -29.10
C VAL A 617 8.14 -25.25 -29.00
N ALA A 618 9.16 -24.43 -29.26
CA ALA A 618 10.56 -24.86 -29.14
C ALA A 618 10.97 -25.20 -27.69
N ALA A 619 10.32 -24.59 -26.69
CA ALA A 619 10.65 -24.75 -25.27
C ALA A 619 9.92 -25.90 -24.58
N THR A 620 8.85 -26.43 -25.19
CA THR A 620 8.14 -27.64 -24.74
C THR A 620 8.26 -28.73 -25.79
N PRO A 621 9.37 -29.50 -25.84
CA PRO A 621 9.43 -30.74 -26.59
C PRO A 621 8.38 -31.71 -26.02
N GLU A 622 7.63 -32.38 -26.90
CA GLU A 622 6.58 -33.36 -26.56
C GLU A 622 6.99 -34.41 -25.51
#